data_AF-A0A1Q6WSI6-F1
#
_entry.id   AF-A0A1Q6WSI6-F1
#
_cell.length_a   1.000
_cell.length_b   1.000
_cell.length_c   1.000
_cell.angle_alpha   90.00
_cell.angle_beta   90.00
_cell.angle_gamma   90.00
#
_symmetry.space_group_name_H-M   'P 1'
#
loop_
_entity.id
_entity.type
_entity.pdbx_description
1 polymer ?
#
loop_
_entity_poly.entity_id
_entity_poly.type
_entity_poly.pdbx_seq_one_letter_code
_entity_poly.pdbx_strand_id
1 'polypeptide(L)'
;MHPEVPPAARNDFDRAVNFMRAGNKLEAELGFKQAALQYPQFAAPLVNLAILERKDGRLDVAEEILKSAVAREAGSAVAWTELGATQRLRGEFKDAVSSYEQAIAADPRYAPAWRNLGVLADLYLGDPRRALTAFEQYRQLTGEEKPVSGWIAELRQRLGLGPAKRPAAEAPGEGKPESSPPPPASPGTPPAGNPGATPRGTPEPTPQGPGDPQMEPSPANATGAPTESNAPRAGG
;
A
#
# COMPACT_ATOMS: atom_id res chain seq x y z
N MET A 1 9.88 -21.13 6.57
CA MET A 1 9.51 -21.69 5.26
C MET A 1 8.10 -21.22 4.97
N HIS A 2 7.88 -20.45 3.90
CA HIS A 2 6.52 -20.09 3.49
C HIS A 2 5.88 -21.32 2.85
N PRO A 3 4.65 -21.70 3.25
CA PRO A 3 3.96 -22.82 2.61
C PRO A 3 3.75 -22.51 1.13
N GLU A 4 4.13 -23.45 0.27
CA GLU A 4 3.86 -23.35 -1.15
C GLU A 4 2.34 -23.30 -1.37
N VAL A 5 1.87 -22.36 -2.20
CA VAL A 5 0.46 -22.17 -2.47
C VAL A 5 -0.01 -23.23 -3.48
N PRO A 6 -0.91 -24.16 -3.11
CA PRO A 6 -1.40 -25.16 -4.05
C PRO A 6 -2.08 -24.50 -5.25
N PRO A 7 -1.94 -25.03 -6.48
CA PRO A 7 -2.62 -24.47 -7.66
C PRO A 7 -4.14 -24.35 -7.49
N ALA A 8 -4.76 -25.31 -6.80
CA ALA A 8 -6.19 -25.25 -6.47
C ALA A 8 -6.53 -24.04 -5.58
N ALA A 9 -5.70 -23.76 -4.57
CA ALA A 9 -5.88 -22.61 -3.69
C ALA A 9 -5.77 -21.28 -4.44
N ARG A 10 -4.81 -21.18 -5.36
CA ARG A 10 -4.68 -20.02 -6.24
C ARG A 10 -5.91 -19.86 -7.14
N ASN A 11 -6.38 -20.93 -7.78
CA ASN A 11 -7.52 -20.88 -8.68
C ASN A 11 -8.83 -20.50 -7.97
N ASP A 12 -9.09 -21.07 -6.79
CA ASP A 12 -10.29 -20.74 -6.01
C ASP A 12 -10.27 -19.30 -5.52
N PHE A 13 -9.10 -18.82 -5.07
CA PHE A 13 -8.90 -17.42 -4.70
C PHE A 13 -9.08 -16.48 -5.89
N ASP A 14 -8.46 -16.76 -7.03
CA ASP A 14 -8.53 -15.95 -8.24
C ASP A 14 -9.97 -15.86 -8.77
N ARG A 15 -10.74 -16.96 -8.70
CA ARG A 15 -12.17 -16.97 -9.02
C ARG A 15 -12.96 -16.00 -8.13
N ALA A 16 -12.74 -16.02 -6.82
CA ALA A 16 -13.40 -15.11 -5.88
C ALA A 16 -13.00 -13.64 -6.11
N VAL A 17 -11.72 -13.39 -6.41
CA VAL A 17 -11.21 -12.05 -6.77
C VAL A 17 -11.87 -11.54 -8.06
N ASN A 18 -12.08 -12.39 -9.05
CA ASN A 18 -12.75 -12.01 -10.29
C ASN A 18 -14.21 -11.63 -10.05
N PHE A 19 -14.94 -12.36 -9.21
CA PHE A 19 -16.29 -11.95 -8.79
C PHE A 19 -16.28 -10.60 -8.06
N MET A 20 -15.32 -10.40 -7.15
CA MET A 20 -15.18 -9.11 -6.44
C MET A 20 -14.93 -7.95 -7.40
N ARG A 21 -14.06 -8.13 -8.40
CA ARG A 21 -13.75 -7.12 -9.42
C ARG A 21 -14.94 -6.85 -10.34
N ALA A 22 -15.77 -7.86 -10.60
CA ALA A 22 -16.99 -7.74 -11.40
C ALA A 22 -18.16 -7.09 -10.64
N GLY A 23 -18.02 -6.82 -9.33
CA GLY A 23 -19.12 -6.33 -8.49
C GLY A 23 -20.10 -7.41 -8.04
N ASN A 24 -19.85 -8.67 -8.39
CA ASN A 24 -20.63 -9.84 -7.98
C ASN A 24 -20.27 -10.22 -6.54
N LYS A 25 -20.76 -9.40 -5.61
CA LYS A 25 -20.34 -9.42 -4.21
C LYS A 25 -20.70 -10.73 -3.51
N LEU A 26 -21.89 -11.28 -3.74
CA LEU A 26 -22.34 -12.50 -3.07
C LEU A 26 -21.46 -13.70 -3.43
N GLU A 27 -21.13 -13.84 -4.72
CA GLU A 27 -20.26 -14.89 -5.23
C GLU A 27 -18.82 -14.71 -4.73
N ALA A 28 -18.34 -13.47 -4.64
CA ALA A 28 -17.04 -13.16 -4.06
C ALA A 28 -16.97 -13.55 -2.58
N GLU A 29 -17.96 -13.14 -1.79
CA GLU A 29 -18.03 -13.44 -0.36
C GLU A 29 -18.07 -14.94 -0.10
N LEU A 30 -18.92 -15.67 -0.83
CA LEU A 30 -19.00 -17.13 -0.74
C LEU A 30 -17.68 -17.79 -1.15
N GLY A 31 -17.05 -17.32 -2.24
CA GLY A 31 -15.77 -17.84 -2.70
C GLY A 31 -14.64 -17.63 -1.69
N PHE A 32 -14.55 -16.45 -1.07
CA PHE A 32 -13.55 -16.19 -0.03
C PHE A 32 -13.79 -17.01 1.23
N LYS A 33 -15.05 -17.16 1.67
CA LYS A 33 -15.40 -18.03 2.81
C LYS A 33 -15.01 -19.49 2.54
N GLN A 34 -15.30 -20.01 1.35
CA GLN A 34 -14.91 -21.36 0.96
C GLN A 34 -13.38 -21.54 0.93
N ALA A 35 -12.66 -20.61 0.29
CA ALA A 35 -11.20 -20.66 0.25
C ALA A 35 -10.57 -20.56 1.66
N ALA A 36 -11.13 -19.72 2.55
CA ALA A 36 -10.66 -19.60 3.93
C ALA A 36 -10.91 -20.86 4.78
N LEU A 37 -11.89 -21.69 4.43
CA LEU A 37 -12.16 -22.98 5.08
C LEU A 37 -11.25 -24.09 4.54
N GLN A 38 -11.05 -24.13 3.23
CA GLN A 38 -10.24 -25.17 2.58
C GLN A 38 -8.74 -24.97 2.81
N TYR A 39 -8.30 -23.72 2.92
CA TYR A 39 -6.89 -23.36 3.06
C TYR A 39 -6.67 -22.46 4.28
N PRO A 40 -6.85 -22.98 5.50
CA PRO A 40 -6.83 -22.20 6.73
C PRO A 40 -5.48 -21.55 7.06
N GLN A 41 -4.40 -21.97 6.41
CA GLN A 41 -3.05 -21.41 6.59
C GLN A 41 -2.82 -20.08 5.85
N PHE A 42 -3.68 -19.71 4.90
CA PHE A 42 -3.51 -18.48 4.11
C PHE A 42 -4.43 -17.37 4.63
N ALA A 43 -3.87 -16.19 4.87
CA ALA A 43 -4.65 -15.02 5.28
C ALA A 43 -5.40 -14.35 4.11
N ALA A 44 -4.91 -14.50 2.88
CA ALA A 44 -5.41 -13.73 1.73
C ALA A 44 -6.94 -13.81 1.49
N PRO A 45 -7.62 -14.97 1.60
CA PRO A 45 -9.08 -15.03 1.47
C PRO A 45 -9.81 -14.21 2.54
N LEU A 46 -9.34 -14.26 3.80
CA LEU A 46 -9.92 -13.49 4.89
C LEU A 46 -9.68 -11.99 4.71
N VAL A 47 -8.49 -11.60 4.24
CA VAL A 47 -8.19 -10.19 3.94
C VAL A 47 -9.17 -9.63 2.92
N ASN A 48 -9.40 -10.33 1.80
CA ASN A 48 -10.36 -9.86 0.80
C ASN A 48 -11.81 -9.89 1.28
N LEU A 49 -12.18 -10.88 2.10
CA LEU A 49 -13.49 -10.91 2.74
C LEU A 49 -13.69 -9.67 3.61
N ALA A 50 -12.71 -9.32 4.46
CA ALA A 50 -12.78 -8.13 5.29
C ALA A 50 -12.84 -6.83 4.47
N ILE A 51 -12.16 -6.76 3.31
CA ILE A 51 -12.26 -5.63 2.40
C ILE A 51 -13.70 -5.47 1.86
N LEU A 52 -14.40 -6.58 1.55
CA LEU A 52 -15.81 -6.54 1.16
C LEU A 52 -16.70 -6.02 2.30
N GLU A 53 -16.53 -6.57 3.51
CA GLU A 53 -17.30 -6.17 4.70
C GLU A 53 -17.09 -4.68 5.03
N ARG A 54 -15.85 -4.21 4.94
CA ARG A 54 -15.49 -2.80 5.15
C ARG A 54 -16.13 -1.88 4.11
N LYS A 55 -16.16 -2.29 2.84
CA LYS A 55 -16.83 -1.52 1.77
C LYS A 55 -18.33 -1.37 2.01
N ASP A 56 -18.94 -2.30 2.74
CA ASP A 56 -20.34 -2.21 3.16
C ASP A 56 -20.55 -1.43 4.47
N GLY A 57 -19.49 -0.87 5.06
CA GLY A 57 -19.55 -0.19 6.34
C GLY A 57 -19.64 -1.12 7.55
N ARG A 58 -19.52 -2.45 7.38
CA ARG A 58 -19.51 -3.42 8.49
C ARG A 58 -18.12 -3.52 9.10
N LEU A 59 -17.66 -2.42 9.71
CA LEU A 59 -16.31 -2.29 10.25
C LEU A 59 -16.01 -3.30 11.37
N ASP A 60 -16.97 -3.59 12.24
CA ASP A 60 -16.82 -4.61 13.29
C ASP A 60 -16.55 -6.00 12.73
N VAL A 61 -17.31 -6.39 11.71
CA VAL A 61 -17.16 -7.69 11.06
C VAL A 61 -15.82 -7.78 10.34
N ALA A 62 -15.43 -6.71 9.62
CA ALA A 62 -14.14 -6.64 8.93
C ALA A 62 -12.96 -6.81 9.90
N GLU A 63 -13.01 -6.15 11.06
CA GLU A 63 -11.94 -6.24 12.06
C GLU A 63 -11.80 -7.66 12.61
N GLU A 64 -12.90 -8.33 12.98
CA GLU A 64 -12.85 -9.70 13.52
C GLU A 64 -12.33 -10.72 12.48
N ILE A 65 -12.67 -10.51 11.20
CA ILE A 65 -12.12 -11.31 10.09
C ILE A 65 -10.62 -11.06 9.95
N LEU A 66 -10.16 -9.82 10.09
CA LEU A 66 -8.73 -9.47 9.99
C LEU A 66 -7.93 -9.96 11.20
N LYS A 67 -8.49 -9.92 12.41
CA LYS A 67 -7.91 -10.58 13.59
C LYS A 67 -7.74 -12.09 13.35
N SER A 68 -8.73 -12.72 12.72
CA SER A 68 -8.62 -14.13 12.32
C SER A 68 -7.55 -14.35 11.25
N ALA A 69 -7.36 -13.41 10.33
CA ALA A 69 -6.32 -13.47 9.29
C ALA A 69 -4.90 -13.42 9.88
N VAL A 70 -4.63 -12.47 10.78
CA VAL A 70 -3.32 -12.34 11.44
C VAL A 70 -3.04 -13.47 12.43
N ALA A 71 -4.08 -14.08 13.01
CA ALA A 71 -3.91 -15.28 13.83
C ALA A 71 -3.49 -16.52 13.01
N ARG A 72 -3.92 -16.61 11.74
CA ARG A 72 -3.54 -17.70 10.83
C ARG A 72 -2.17 -17.50 10.21
N GLU A 73 -1.85 -16.25 9.87
CA GLU A 73 -0.60 -15.88 9.22
C GLU A 73 -0.02 -14.61 9.85
N ALA A 74 0.65 -14.77 11.00
CA ALA A 74 1.21 -13.66 11.77
C ALA A 74 2.25 -12.83 11.00
N GLY A 75 2.87 -13.41 9.96
CA GLY A 75 3.81 -12.73 9.07
C GLY A 75 3.16 -12.00 7.88
N SER A 76 1.83 -11.92 7.82
CA SER A 76 1.13 -11.25 6.72
C SER A 76 1.09 -9.74 6.91
N ALA A 77 2.05 -9.02 6.33
CA ALA A 77 2.08 -7.55 6.35
C ALA A 77 0.81 -6.93 5.75
N VAL A 78 0.22 -7.60 4.75
CA VAL A 78 -1.06 -7.19 4.14
C VAL A 78 -2.19 -7.25 5.16
N ALA A 79 -2.34 -8.37 5.88
CA ALA A 79 -3.42 -8.54 6.86
C ALA A 79 -3.31 -7.54 8.01
N TRP A 80 -2.10 -7.33 8.53
CA TRP A 80 -1.84 -6.31 9.56
C TRP A 80 -2.14 -4.89 9.07
N THR A 81 -1.78 -4.56 7.82
CA THR A 81 -2.07 -3.25 7.24
C THR A 81 -3.57 -3.03 7.07
N GLU A 82 -4.31 -4.05 6.65
CA GLU A 82 -5.76 -3.95 6.49
C GLU A 82 -6.48 -3.90 7.84
N LEU A 83 -5.97 -4.60 8.86
CA LEU A 83 -6.44 -4.49 10.24
C LEU A 83 -6.29 -3.06 10.76
N GLY A 84 -5.09 -2.49 10.63
CA GLY A 84 -4.83 -1.11 11.05
C GLY A 84 -5.67 -0.09 10.30
N ALA A 85 -5.91 -0.29 9.00
CA ALA A 85 -6.80 0.57 8.21
C ALA A 85 -8.26 0.49 8.68
N THR A 86 -8.72 -0.69 9.06
CA THR A 86 -10.08 -0.89 9.60
C THR A 86 -10.23 -0.26 10.97
N GLN A 87 -9.27 -0.48 11.88
CA GLN A 87 -9.23 0.14 13.22
C GLN A 87 -9.17 1.67 13.14
N ARG A 88 -8.38 2.22 12.20
CA ARG A 88 -8.34 3.67 11.97
C ARG A 88 -9.70 4.23 11.56
N LEU A 89 -10.43 3.55 10.68
CA LEU A 89 -11.78 3.98 10.28
C LEU A 89 -12.80 3.90 11.43
N ARG A 90 -12.56 3.00 12.40
CA ARG A 90 -13.35 2.91 13.64
C ARG A 90 -12.97 3.96 14.70
N GLY A 91 -11.88 4.69 14.51
CA GLY A 91 -11.34 5.62 15.52
C GLY A 91 -10.44 4.98 16.58
N GLU A 92 -10.09 3.70 16.41
CA GLU A 92 -9.24 2.92 17.33
C GLU A 92 -7.77 3.16 17.02
N PHE A 93 -7.32 4.41 17.20
CA PHE A 93 -6.02 4.84 16.69
C PHE A 93 -4.83 4.14 17.35
N LYS A 94 -4.93 3.77 18.63
CA LYS A 94 -3.85 3.03 19.33
C LYS A 94 -3.66 1.63 18.75
N ASP A 95 -4.75 0.92 18.51
CA ASP A 95 -4.71 -0.42 17.93
C ASP A 95 -4.26 -0.35 16.47
N ALA A 96 -4.71 0.67 15.72
CA ALA A 96 -4.27 0.91 14.36
C ALA A 96 -2.75 1.14 14.26
N VAL A 97 -2.15 1.91 15.20
CA VAL A 97 -0.70 2.06 15.30
C VAL A 97 -0.03 0.71 15.49
N SER A 98 -0.51 -0.08 16.46
CA SER A 98 0.08 -1.39 16.75
C SER A 98 0.02 -2.31 15.52
N SER A 99 -1.12 -2.36 14.84
CA SER A 99 -1.31 -3.14 13.61
C SER A 99 -0.37 -2.70 12.49
N TYR A 100 -0.17 -1.39 12.27
CA TYR A 100 0.79 -0.92 11.27
C TYR A 100 2.25 -1.22 11.66
N GLU A 101 2.60 -1.13 12.94
CA GLU A 101 3.93 -1.53 13.42
C GLU A 101 4.18 -3.03 13.23
N GLN A 102 3.18 -3.89 13.48
CA GLN A 102 3.26 -5.32 13.19
C GLN A 102 3.41 -5.58 11.68
N ALA A 103 2.71 -4.84 10.82
CA ALA A 103 2.88 -4.95 9.38
C ALA A 103 4.32 -4.63 8.94
N ILE A 104 4.89 -3.55 9.48
CA ILE A 104 6.27 -3.13 9.22
C ILE A 104 7.28 -4.14 9.77
N ALA A 105 7.02 -4.73 10.93
CA ALA A 105 7.87 -5.77 11.50
C ALA A 105 7.83 -7.07 10.67
N ALA A 106 6.67 -7.42 10.11
CA ALA A 106 6.48 -8.58 9.25
C ALA A 106 7.17 -8.42 7.88
N ASP A 107 7.01 -7.25 7.25
CA ASP A 107 7.75 -6.90 6.03
C ASP A 107 8.09 -5.40 6.03
N PRO A 108 9.36 -5.04 6.36
CA PRO A 108 9.81 -3.64 6.34
C PRO A 108 9.72 -2.98 4.97
N ARG A 109 9.63 -3.76 3.87
CA ARG A 109 9.54 -3.27 2.50
C ARG A 109 8.09 -3.14 2.01
N TYR A 110 7.11 -3.51 2.83
CA TYR A 110 5.69 -3.35 2.50
C TYR A 110 5.26 -1.89 2.61
N ALA A 111 5.48 -1.14 1.53
CA ALA A 111 5.23 0.30 1.46
C ALA A 111 3.83 0.75 1.95
N PRO A 112 2.72 0.05 1.66
CA PRO A 112 1.40 0.48 2.12
C PRO A 112 1.29 0.66 3.64
N ALA A 113 2.00 -0.13 4.45
CA ALA A 113 2.02 0.02 5.90
C ALA A 113 2.61 1.36 6.32
N TRP A 114 3.74 1.77 5.71
CA TRP A 114 4.38 3.05 5.96
C TRP A 114 3.50 4.24 5.58
N ARG A 115 2.86 4.18 4.41
CA ARG A 115 1.92 5.24 3.99
C ARG A 115 0.78 5.38 4.99
N ASN A 116 0.16 4.26 5.36
CA ASN A 116 -1.00 4.26 6.24
C ASN A 116 -0.65 4.72 7.66
N LEU A 117 0.54 4.35 8.16
CA LEU A 117 1.05 4.86 9.43
C LEU A 117 1.30 6.38 9.36
N GLY A 118 1.85 6.88 8.25
CA GLY A 118 2.06 8.31 8.04
C GLY A 118 0.76 9.11 8.08
N VAL A 119 -0.26 8.63 7.37
CA VAL A 119 -1.62 9.21 7.37
C VAL A 119 -2.22 9.19 8.77
N LEU A 120 -2.10 8.07 9.50
CA LEU A 120 -2.60 7.96 10.87
C LEU A 120 -1.91 8.97 11.80
N ALA A 121 -0.58 9.02 11.75
CA ALA A 121 0.23 9.87 12.60
C ALA A 121 -0.05 11.35 12.38
N ASP A 122 -0.19 11.78 11.13
CA ASP A 122 -0.43 13.18 10.81
C ASP A 122 -1.86 13.61 11.17
N LEU A 123 -2.86 12.92 10.60
CA LEU A 123 -4.23 13.40 10.62
C LEU A 123 -4.95 13.15 11.95
N TYR A 124 -4.56 12.11 12.69
CA TYR A 124 -5.30 11.67 13.88
C TYR A 124 -4.50 11.75 15.17
N LEU A 125 -3.17 11.58 15.10
CA LEU A 125 -2.32 11.63 16.29
C LEU A 125 -1.64 12.99 16.49
N GLY A 126 -1.62 13.84 15.45
CA GLY A 126 -0.91 15.12 15.50
C GLY A 126 0.59 14.96 15.72
N ASP A 127 1.18 13.86 15.22
CA ASP A 127 2.62 13.56 15.31
C ASP A 127 3.29 13.75 13.93
N PRO A 128 3.61 15.00 13.56
CA PRO A 128 4.21 15.30 12.27
C PRO A 128 5.61 14.71 12.09
N ARG A 129 6.34 14.42 13.19
CA ARG A 129 7.67 13.80 13.11
C ARG A 129 7.54 12.36 12.66
N ARG A 130 6.66 11.60 13.32
CA ARG A 130 6.38 10.21 12.96
C ARG A 130 5.80 10.10 11.55
N ALA A 131 4.88 11.00 11.20
CA ALA A 131 4.33 11.05 9.85
C ALA A 131 5.41 11.27 8.79
N LEU A 132 6.31 12.25 9.01
CA LEU A 132 7.39 12.55 8.09
C LEU A 132 8.31 11.33 7.89
N THR A 133 8.73 10.67 8.97
CA THR A 133 9.56 9.47 8.89
C THR A 133 8.86 8.37 8.08
N ALA A 134 7.58 8.12 8.32
CA ALA A 134 6.84 7.09 7.63
C ALA A 134 6.67 7.38 6.12
N PHE A 135 6.37 8.63 5.75
CA PHE A 135 6.28 9.02 4.34
C PHE A 135 7.64 9.03 3.63
N GLU A 136 8.73 9.39 4.32
CA GLU A 136 10.07 9.29 3.76
C GLU A 136 10.47 7.83 3.49
N GLN A 137 10.10 6.89 4.36
CA GLN A 137 10.28 5.45 4.14
C GLN A 137 9.44 4.95 2.96
N TYR A 138 8.15 5.33 2.88
CA TYR A 138 7.29 5.01 1.74
C TYR A 138 7.94 5.43 0.41
N ARG A 139 8.39 6.68 0.33
CA ARG A 139 9.04 7.23 -0.88
C ARG A 139 10.31 6.48 -1.26
N GLN A 140 11.12 6.07 -0.28
CA GLN A 140 12.34 5.31 -0.54
C GLN A 140 12.04 3.92 -1.12
N LEU A 141 10.97 3.26 -0.65
CA LEU A 141 10.60 1.92 -1.09
C LEU A 141 9.98 1.89 -2.48
N THR A 142 9.14 2.89 -2.82
CA THR A 142 8.41 2.91 -4.09
C THR A 142 9.16 3.65 -5.20
N GLY A 143 10.09 4.55 -4.85
CA GLY A 143 10.64 5.51 -5.79
C GLY A 143 9.62 6.52 -6.32
N GLU A 144 8.37 6.48 -5.82
CA GLU A 144 7.30 7.35 -6.25
C GLU A 144 7.35 8.68 -5.52
N GLU A 145 7.70 9.74 -6.24
CA GLU A 145 7.73 11.08 -5.68
C GLU A 145 6.30 11.61 -5.43
N LYS A 146 5.38 11.44 -6.38
CA LYS A 146 4.11 12.18 -6.41
C LYS A 146 3.13 11.90 -5.25
N PRO A 147 2.88 10.65 -4.80
CA PRO A 147 1.79 10.37 -3.86
C PRO A 147 2.00 10.99 -2.47
N VAL A 148 3.26 11.20 -2.05
CA VAL A 148 3.58 11.67 -0.69
C VAL A 148 4.41 12.96 -0.66
N SER A 149 4.90 13.48 -1.79
CA SER A 149 5.78 14.65 -1.78
C SER A 149 5.12 15.91 -1.25
N GLY A 150 3.83 16.11 -1.52
CA GLY A 150 3.07 17.22 -0.95
C GLY A 150 3.05 17.15 0.58
N TRP A 151 2.70 15.99 1.13
CA TRP A 151 2.68 15.74 2.57
C TRP A 151 4.07 15.88 3.20
N ILE A 152 5.12 15.33 2.57
CA ILE A 152 6.50 15.48 3.06
C ILE A 152 6.92 16.96 3.09
N ALA A 153 6.62 17.73 2.05
CA ALA A 153 6.98 19.14 2.00
C ALA A 153 6.26 19.95 3.09
N GLU A 154 4.96 19.72 3.27
CA GLU A 154 4.14 20.38 4.28
C GLU A 154 4.56 20.01 5.72
N LEU A 155 4.80 18.72 6.00
CA LEU A 155 5.31 18.26 7.29
C LEU A 155 6.68 18.84 7.63
N ARG A 156 7.57 18.98 6.65
CA ARG A 156 8.87 19.61 6.84
C ARG A 156 8.74 21.08 7.20
N GLN A 157 7.84 21.82 6.54
CA GLN A 157 7.54 23.21 6.89
C GLN A 157 6.99 23.32 8.33
N ARG A 158 6.01 22.48 8.70
CA ARG A 158 5.47 22.42 10.08
C ARG A 158 6.54 22.15 11.13
N LEU A 159 7.59 21.41 10.78
CA LEU A 159 8.71 21.07 11.64
C LEU A 159 9.89 22.07 11.59
N GLY A 160 9.80 23.12 10.76
CA GLY A 160 10.92 24.05 10.53
C GLY A 160 12.13 23.41 9.84
N LEU A 161 11.94 22.27 9.19
CA LEU A 161 12.95 21.58 8.40
C LEU A 161 12.85 22.14 6.99
N GLY A 162 13.90 22.78 6.49
CA GLY A 162 13.93 23.27 5.11
C GLY A 162 13.58 22.19 4.05
N PRO A 163 13.40 22.57 2.79
CA PRO A 163 12.94 21.65 1.73
C PRO A 163 13.79 20.38 1.70
N ALA A 164 13.14 19.23 1.47
CA ALA A 164 13.84 17.95 1.41
C ALA A 164 14.93 18.03 0.33
N LYS A 165 16.21 17.90 0.71
CA LYS A 165 17.27 17.69 -0.26
C LYS A 165 16.91 16.44 -1.06
N ARG A 166 16.89 16.55 -2.39
CA ARG A 166 16.76 15.38 -3.26
C ARG A 166 17.85 14.39 -2.85
N PRO A 167 17.55 13.08 -2.71
CA PRO A 167 18.61 12.10 -2.57
C PRO A 167 19.55 12.31 -3.77
N ALA A 168 20.84 12.53 -3.49
CA ALA A 168 21.83 12.63 -4.55
C ALA A 168 21.71 11.33 -5.35
N ALA A 169 21.31 11.44 -6.62
CA ALA A 169 21.55 10.36 -7.56
C ALA A 169 23.04 10.05 -7.45
N GLU A 170 23.40 8.80 -7.15
CA GLU A 170 24.77 8.34 -7.32
C GLU A 170 25.17 8.69 -8.75
N ALA A 171 26.05 9.67 -8.87
CA ALA A 171 26.61 10.06 -10.15
C ALA A 171 27.31 8.82 -10.73
N PRO A 172 27.09 8.47 -12.01
CA PRO A 172 27.96 7.51 -12.68
C PRO A 172 29.39 8.04 -12.54
N GLY A 173 30.27 7.23 -11.95
CA GLY A 173 31.66 7.59 -11.73
C GLY A 173 32.30 8.14 -13.00
N GLU A 174 33.01 9.26 -12.82
CA GLU A 174 33.78 9.93 -13.85
C GLU A 174 34.86 9.00 -14.44
N GLY A 175 34.53 8.31 -15.53
CA GLY A 175 35.50 7.68 -16.42
C GLY A 175 35.98 8.70 -17.44
N LYS A 176 37.24 9.13 -17.33
CA LYS A 176 37.93 10.01 -18.30
C LYS A 176 37.85 9.45 -19.73
N PRO A 177 37.87 10.31 -20.78
CA PRO A 177 37.87 9.86 -22.16
C PRO A 177 39.26 9.36 -22.55
N GLU A 178 39.40 8.06 -22.81
CA GLU A 178 40.62 7.50 -23.40
C GLU A 178 40.41 7.28 -24.90
N SER A 179 41.31 7.89 -25.66
CA SER A 179 41.38 7.95 -27.12
C SER A 179 41.66 6.58 -27.75
N SER A 180 40.82 6.17 -28.69
CA SER A 180 41.00 4.97 -29.51
C SER A 180 42.28 5.01 -30.38
N PRO A 181 43.05 3.90 -30.47
CA PRO A 181 43.99 3.68 -31.57
C PRO A 181 43.30 2.97 -32.76
N PRO A 182 43.84 3.11 -34.01
CA PRO A 182 43.22 2.60 -35.23
C PRO A 182 43.41 1.08 -35.44
N PRO A 183 42.61 0.43 -36.31
CA PRO A 183 42.60 -1.02 -36.47
C PRO A 183 43.63 -1.53 -37.49
N PRO A 184 44.14 -2.78 -37.35
CA PRO A 184 44.77 -3.49 -38.45
C PRO A 184 43.81 -4.45 -39.18
N ALA A 185 44.16 -4.72 -40.44
CA ALA A 185 43.35 -5.26 -41.53
C ALA A 185 42.90 -6.74 -41.43
N SER A 186 41.78 -7.03 -42.07
CA SER A 186 41.25 -8.38 -42.36
C SER A 186 42.08 -9.11 -43.44
N PRO A 187 41.97 -10.45 -43.52
CA PRO A 187 41.22 -11.00 -44.66
C PRO A 187 40.43 -12.30 -44.37
N GLY A 188 39.34 -12.51 -45.12
CA GLY A 188 38.85 -13.86 -45.48
C GLY A 188 37.42 -14.21 -45.07
N THR A 189 36.52 -14.21 -46.06
CA THR A 189 35.22 -14.95 -46.10
C THR A 189 35.30 -15.97 -47.26
N PRO A 190 34.37 -16.92 -47.51
CA PRO A 190 33.17 -17.42 -46.80
C PRO A 190 33.06 -18.99 -46.90
N PRO A 191 31.89 -19.71 -46.97
CA PRO A 191 30.47 -19.39 -46.72
C PRO A 191 29.60 -20.45 -45.95
N ALA A 192 28.36 -20.01 -45.64
CA ALA A 192 27.05 -20.70 -45.63
C ALA A 192 26.63 -21.69 -44.52
N GLY A 193 25.47 -21.41 -43.89
CA GLY A 193 24.67 -22.38 -43.12
C GLY A 193 23.54 -21.76 -42.27
N ASN A 194 22.30 -21.97 -42.71
CA ASN A 194 20.94 -21.54 -42.27
C ASN A 194 20.55 -21.59 -40.75
N PRO A 195 19.34 -21.06 -40.38
CA PRO A 195 19.00 -20.51 -39.06
C PRO A 195 18.20 -21.46 -38.15
N GLY A 196 18.11 -21.12 -36.86
CA GLY A 196 17.10 -21.67 -35.93
C GLY A 196 17.29 -21.23 -34.48
N ALA A 197 16.18 -21.05 -33.75
CA ALA A 197 16.00 -20.70 -32.32
C ALA A 197 16.05 -19.19 -32.00
N THR A 198 15.12 -18.55 -31.28
CA THR A 198 14.02 -18.90 -30.35
C THR A 198 13.12 -17.65 -30.16
N PRO A 199 11.85 -17.74 -29.69
CA PRO A 199 11.19 -16.59 -29.07
C PRO A 199 11.20 -16.65 -27.54
N ARG A 200 11.39 -15.45 -26.99
CA ARG A 200 11.45 -15.02 -25.59
C ARG A 200 10.25 -15.47 -24.75
N GLY A 201 10.54 -15.80 -23.49
CA GLY A 201 9.56 -15.79 -22.41
C GLY A 201 9.04 -14.37 -22.12
N THR A 202 7.73 -14.30 -21.91
CA THR A 202 7.00 -13.12 -21.43
C THR A 202 7.15 -12.97 -19.91
N PRO A 203 7.26 -11.76 -19.35
CA PRO A 203 7.24 -11.54 -17.91
C PRO A 203 5.81 -11.61 -17.33
N GLU A 204 5.73 -12.17 -16.12
CA GLU A 204 4.54 -12.38 -15.29
C GLU A 204 3.95 -11.04 -14.75
N PRO A 205 2.62 -10.90 -14.58
CA PRO A 205 2.01 -9.66 -14.11
C PRO A 205 1.96 -9.56 -12.58
N THR A 206 2.44 -8.44 -12.03
CA THR A 206 2.33 -8.04 -10.63
C THR A 206 0.86 -7.77 -10.24
N PRO A 207 0.35 -8.25 -9.09
CA PRO A 207 -0.99 -7.92 -8.65
C PRO A 207 -1.04 -6.47 -8.14
N GLN A 208 -1.75 -5.60 -8.87
CA GLN A 208 -2.14 -4.28 -8.39
C GLN A 208 -3.14 -4.43 -7.23
N GLY A 209 -2.81 -3.82 -6.10
CA GLY A 209 -3.67 -3.73 -4.92
C GLY A 209 -4.94 -2.92 -5.20
N PRO A 210 -5.95 -3.00 -4.31
CA PRO A 210 -7.22 -2.30 -4.51
C PRO A 210 -6.98 -0.79 -4.51
N GLY A 211 -7.45 -0.12 -5.57
CA GLY A 211 -7.30 1.32 -5.76
C GLY A 211 -7.85 2.14 -4.60
N ASP A 212 -7.12 3.21 -4.26
CA ASP A 212 -7.51 4.20 -3.26
C ASP A 212 -8.88 4.82 -3.62
N PRO A 213 -9.80 5.01 -2.65
CA PRO A 213 -10.85 5.99 -2.82
C PRO A 213 -10.20 7.39 -2.80
N GLN A 214 -10.37 8.14 -3.87
CA GLN A 214 -9.97 9.55 -3.93
C GLN A 214 -10.69 10.33 -2.81
N MET A 215 -9.95 10.78 -1.81
CA MET A 215 -10.40 11.88 -0.94
C MET A 215 -9.78 13.16 -1.48
N GLU A 216 -10.61 13.98 -2.13
CA GLU A 216 -10.26 15.37 -2.42
C GLU A 216 -10.22 16.18 -1.10
N PRO A 217 -9.19 17.00 -0.85
CA PRO A 217 -9.24 17.97 0.23
C PRO A 217 -9.95 19.24 -0.26
N SER A 218 -10.94 19.71 0.49
CA SER A 218 -11.47 21.08 0.32
C SER A 218 -11.26 21.87 1.62
N PRO A 219 -10.59 23.03 1.60
CA PRO A 219 -10.39 23.87 2.78
C PRO A 219 -11.40 25.01 2.83
N ALA A 220 -11.98 25.30 4.00
CA ALA A 220 -12.50 26.63 4.30
C ALA A 220 -12.66 26.88 5.81
N ASN A 221 -11.81 27.79 6.29
CA ASN A 221 -12.00 28.75 7.39
C ASN A 221 -13.38 28.78 8.08
N ALA A 222 -13.36 28.68 9.40
CA ALA A 222 -14.33 29.34 10.27
C ALA A 222 -13.59 30.01 11.44
N THR A 223 -13.08 31.21 11.18
CA THR A 223 -12.74 32.20 12.22
C THR A 223 -13.93 33.15 12.31
N GLY A 224 -14.61 33.19 13.46
CA GLY A 224 -15.70 34.14 13.72
C GLY A 224 -16.20 34.01 15.15
N ALA A 225 -15.88 35.01 15.96
CA ALA A 225 -16.15 35.12 17.40
C ALA A 225 -17.66 35.29 17.74
N PRO A 226 -18.05 35.29 19.04
CA PRO A 226 -19.44 35.17 19.46
C PRO A 226 -20.16 36.53 19.49
N THR A 227 -21.47 36.53 19.22
CA THR A 227 -22.35 37.66 19.52
C THR A 227 -23.48 37.20 20.44
N GLU A 228 -23.61 37.93 21.55
CA GLU A 228 -24.63 37.83 22.58
C GLU A 228 -26.05 38.12 22.07
N SER A 229 -27.03 37.79 22.94
CA SER A 229 -28.33 38.42 23.12
C SER A 229 -29.44 38.02 22.14
N ASN A 230 -30.45 37.29 22.63
CA ASN A 230 -31.61 37.90 23.27
C ASN A 230 -32.67 36.81 23.59
N ALA A 231 -33.21 36.82 24.80
CA ALA A 231 -34.39 36.05 25.17
C ALA A 231 -35.65 36.68 24.57
N PRO A 232 -36.77 35.93 24.53
CA PRO A 232 -37.93 36.48 25.21
C PRO A 232 -38.67 35.44 26.07
N ARG A 233 -39.19 35.98 27.18
CA ARG A 233 -40.23 35.40 28.05
C ARG A 233 -41.59 35.51 27.38
N ALA A 234 -42.40 34.45 27.49
CA ALA A 234 -43.87 34.35 27.52
C ALA A 234 -44.26 33.05 26.77
N GLY A 235 -45.13 32.16 27.22
CA GLY A 235 -46.02 32.05 28.37
C GLY A 235 -46.90 30.80 28.11
N GLY A 236 -47.32 30.10 29.16
CA GLY A 236 -48.11 28.87 29.11
C GLY A 236 -47.85 28.00 30.31
#